data_AF-A0A918M6X6-F1
#
_entry.id   AF-A0A918M6X6-F1
#
_cell.length_a   1.000
_cell.length_b   1.000
_cell.length_c   1.000
_cell.angle_alpha   90.00
_cell.angle_beta   90.00
_cell.angle_gamma   90.00
#
_symmetry.space_group_name_H-M   'P 1'
#
loop_
_entity.id
_entity.type
_entity.pdbx_description
1 polymer ?
#
loop_
_entity_poly.entity_id
_entity_poly.type
_entity_poly.pdbx_seq_one_letter_code
_entity_poly.pdbx_strand_id
1 'polypeptide(L)'
;MKLSSRGRGRRTAGIVTAAVLIFGIGAAFSSDYVQAAASEALRATPQAHEPKALSSLDPAVRAYVDAVDDADADALAAAFHEDGTVTDTGRRFQGRDAIRAWAADEVIGGKVTVLGHTPGENGTTVLLRFDPAGLLAGFRARYEFTVVDGLIHRVSMSYA
;
A
#
# COMPACT_ATOMS: atom_id res chain seq x y z
N MET A 1 -9.56 51.61 -41.22
CA MET A 1 -10.40 51.89 -40.03
C MET A 1 -10.92 50.54 -39.52
N LYS A 2 -10.41 50.04 -38.38
CA LYS A 2 -11.19 49.75 -37.14
C LYS A 2 -12.42 48.84 -37.40
N LEU A 3 -12.66 47.68 -36.79
CA LEU A 3 -12.31 47.14 -35.46
C LEU A 3 -12.57 45.60 -35.47
N SER A 4 -11.75 44.84 -34.74
CA SER A 4 -12.10 43.80 -33.74
C SER A 4 -13.33 42.89 -33.98
N SER A 5 -13.23 41.55 -33.89
CA SER A 5 -13.21 40.90 -32.57
C SER A 5 -12.83 39.42 -32.65
N ARG A 6 -11.99 39.02 -31.69
CA ARG A 6 -11.56 37.65 -31.37
C ARG A 6 -12.73 36.82 -30.83
N GLY A 7 -13.09 35.74 -31.52
CA GLY A 7 -13.84 34.62 -30.96
C GLY A 7 -12.88 33.56 -30.41
N ARG A 8 -12.41 33.74 -29.19
CA ARG A 8 -11.61 32.74 -28.45
C ARG A 8 -12.53 31.58 -28.08
N GLY A 9 -12.47 30.49 -28.85
CA GLY A 9 -13.13 29.23 -28.52
C GLY A 9 -12.67 28.74 -27.15
N ARG A 10 -13.56 28.86 -26.16
CA ARG A 10 -13.39 28.27 -24.83
C ARG A 10 -13.44 26.76 -25.02
N ARG A 11 -12.28 26.11 -24.97
CA ARG A 11 -12.20 24.67 -24.71
C ARG A 11 -12.71 24.47 -23.29
N THR A 12 -13.96 24.06 -23.15
CA THR A 12 -14.46 23.47 -21.92
C THR A 12 -13.72 22.15 -21.75
N ALA A 13 -12.62 22.18 -21.01
CA ALA A 13 -12.05 20.98 -20.43
C ALA A 13 -13.13 20.41 -19.51
N GLY A 14 -13.81 19.36 -19.97
CA GLY A 14 -14.73 18.61 -19.14
C GLY A 14 -13.93 18.01 -18.00
N ILE A 15 -14.15 18.50 -16.78
CA ILE A 15 -13.74 17.81 -15.57
C ILE A 15 -14.60 16.56 -15.52
N VAL A 16 -14.03 15.42 -15.94
CA VAL A 16 -14.65 14.12 -15.69
C VAL A 16 -14.56 13.88 -14.20
N THR A 17 -15.63 14.26 -13.49
CA THR A 17 -15.80 13.87 -12.09
C THR A 17 -16.16 12.40 -12.12
N ALA A 18 -15.19 11.52 -11.93
CA ALA A 18 -15.46 10.10 -11.74
C ALA A 18 -16.22 9.96 -10.41
N ALA A 19 -17.54 9.75 -10.51
CA ALA A 19 -18.37 9.45 -9.37
C ALA A 19 -17.94 8.10 -8.79
N VAL A 20 -17.31 8.13 -7.61
CA VAL A 20 -17.05 6.93 -6.82
C VAL A 20 -18.40 6.43 -6.29
N LEU A 21 -18.96 5.42 -6.95
CA LEU A 21 -20.15 4.72 -6.46
C LEU A 21 -19.73 3.77 -5.34
N ILE A 22 -20.04 4.17 -4.11
CA ILE A 22 -19.73 3.44 -2.87
C ILE A 22 -20.89 2.47 -2.60
N PHE A 23 -20.59 1.17 -2.58
CA PHE A 23 -21.39 0.19 -1.83
C PHE A 23 -20.55 -0.29 -0.63
N GLY A 24 -21.17 -0.30 0.55
CA GLY A 24 -20.56 -0.36 1.90
C GLY A 24 -19.54 -1.50 2.12
N ILE A 25 -18.63 -1.40 3.10
CA ILE A 25 -18.90 -1.25 4.54
C ILE A 25 -17.79 -0.37 5.19
N GLY A 26 -18.19 0.67 5.94
CA GLY A 26 -17.53 1.03 7.20
C GLY A 26 -16.09 1.59 7.23
N ALA A 27 -15.54 2.19 6.17
CA ALA A 27 -14.35 3.05 6.31
C ALA A 27 -14.63 4.41 5.68
N ALA A 28 -14.64 5.47 6.51
CA ALA A 28 -14.45 6.81 5.99
C ALA A 28 -13.10 6.83 5.29
N PHE A 29 -13.09 6.75 3.96
CA PHE A 29 -11.85 6.86 3.20
C PHE A 29 -11.22 8.20 3.58
N SER A 30 -10.06 8.13 4.25
CA SER A 30 -9.30 9.34 4.53
C SER A 30 -9.03 10.04 3.21
N SER A 31 -8.95 11.37 3.25
CA SER A 31 -8.54 12.16 2.07
C SER A 31 -7.25 11.57 1.46
N ASP A 32 -6.37 11.03 2.30
CA ASP A 32 -5.09 10.46 1.90
C ASP A 32 -5.24 9.17 1.08
N TYR A 33 -6.16 8.27 1.44
CA TYR A 33 -6.45 7.09 0.63
C TYR A 33 -6.97 7.49 -0.75
N VAL A 34 -7.93 8.42 -0.81
CA VAL A 34 -8.54 8.84 -2.09
C VAL A 34 -7.49 9.45 -3.02
N GLN A 35 -6.59 10.28 -2.48
CA GLN A 35 -5.49 10.86 -3.25
C GLN A 35 -4.48 9.81 -3.72
N ALA A 36 -4.14 8.85 -2.87
CA ALA A 36 -3.21 7.77 -3.22
C ALA A 36 -3.79 6.87 -4.32
N ALA A 37 -5.05 6.47 -4.19
CA ALA A 37 -5.76 5.65 -5.18
C ALA A 37 -5.92 6.40 -6.52
N ALA A 38 -6.30 7.68 -6.50
CA ALA A 38 -6.42 8.48 -7.71
C ALA A 38 -5.07 8.66 -8.43
N SER A 39 -4.00 8.86 -7.67
CA SER A 39 -2.64 8.96 -8.22
C SER A 39 -2.19 7.66 -8.88
N GLU A 40 -2.52 6.51 -8.30
CA GLU A 40 -2.17 5.22 -8.88
C GLU A 40 -3.00 4.89 -10.13
N ALA A 41 -4.29 5.23 -10.14
CA ALA A 41 -5.15 5.05 -11.32
C ALA A 41 -4.63 5.80 -12.57
N LEU A 42 -3.87 6.88 -12.39
CA LEU A 42 -3.24 7.63 -13.47
C LEU A 42 -1.94 6.98 -14.00
N ARG A 43 -1.38 5.98 -13.31
CA ARG A 43 -0.12 5.31 -13.69
C ARG A 43 -0.37 4.00 -14.44
N ALA A 44 0.54 3.63 -15.34
CA ALA A 44 0.63 2.26 -15.83
C ALA A 44 1.05 1.38 -14.65
N THR A 45 0.14 0.51 -14.20
CA THR A 45 0.25 -0.19 -12.93
C THR A 45 0.94 -1.56 -13.10
N PRO A 46 2.10 -1.80 -12.48
CA PRO A 46 2.71 -3.13 -12.47
C PRO A 46 1.83 -4.12 -11.71
N GLN A 47 1.62 -5.31 -12.30
CA GLN A 47 0.79 -6.38 -11.71
C GLN A 47 1.61 -7.53 -11.12
N ALA A 48 2.92 -7.49 -11.27
CA ALA A 48 3.87 -8.49 -10.79
C ALA A 48 5.02 -7.80 -10.06
N HIS A 49 5.61 -8.52 -9.10
CA HIS A 49 6.76 -8.01 -8.35
C HIS A 49 7.91 -7.69 -9.31
N GLU A 50 8.69 -6.66 -8.98
CA GLU A 50 9.99 -6.45 -9.59
C GLU A 50 10.91 -7.62 -9.15
N PRO A 51 11.35 -8.50 -10.07
CA PRO A 51 11.96 -9.78 -9.69
C PRO A 51 13.22 -9.60 -8.86
N LYS A 52 14.06 -8.61 -9.20
CA LYS A 52 15.30 -8.38 -8.49
C LYS A 52 15.01 -7.92 -7.06
N ALA A 53 14.18 -6.90 -6.89
CA ALA A 53 13.78 -6.37 -5.60
C ALA A 53 13.19 -7.45 -4.69
N LEU A 54 12.33 -8.31 -5.24
CA LEU A 54 11.72 -9.40 -4.48
C LEU A 54 12.76 -10.40 -3.96
N SER A 55 13.69 -10.80 -4.83
CA SER A 55 14.73 -11.80 -4.51
C SER A 55 15.81 -11.29 -3.54
N SER A 56 15.92 -9.97 -3.37
CA SER A 56 16.92 -9.32 -2.50
C SER A 56 16.33 -8.76 -1.21
N LEU A 57 15.07 -9.07 -0.89
CA LEU A 57 14.48 -8.73 0.40
C LEU A 57 15.15 -9.55 1.52
N ASP A 58 15.18 -8.96 2.72
CA ASP A 58 15.48 -9.72 3.93
C ASP A 58 14.49 -10.90 4.07
N PRO A 59 14.93 -12.10 4.49
CA PRO A 59 14.06 -13.26 4.63
C PRO A 59 12.79 -13.02 5.47
N ALA A 60 12.87 -12.21 6.53
CA ALA A 60 11.70 -11.90 7.36
C ALA A 60 10.68 -11.04 6.59
N VAL A 61 11.17 -10.07 5.82
CA VAL A 61 10.33 -9.22 4.96
C VAL A 61 9.77 -10.01 3.79
N ARG A 62 10.54 -10.97 3.25
CA ARG A 62 10.06 -11.88 2.22
C ARG A 62 8.93 -12.77 2.76
N ALA A 63 9.08 -13.32 3.97
CA ALA A 63 8.06 -14.11 4.64
C ALA A 63 6.75 -13.32 4.86
N TYR A 64 6.84 -12.03 5.18
CA TYR A 64 5.66 -11.16 5.22
C TYR A 64 4.93 -11.13 3.87
N VAL A 65 5.67 -10.91 2.76
CA VAL A 65 5.07 -10.85 1.41
C VAL A 65 4.46 -12.18 1.00
N ASP A 66 5.18 -13.29 1.23
CA ASP A 66 4.71 -14.64 0.95
C ASP A 66 3.42 -14.95 1.72
N ALA A 67 3.36 -14.59 3.00
CA ALA A 67 2.16 -14.78 3.80
C ALA A 67 0.94 -14.00 3.29
N VAL A 68 1.13 -12.81 2.69
CA VAL A 68 0.03 -12.09 2.03
C VAL A 68 -0.39 -12.80 0.75
N ASP A 69 0.55 -13.25 -0.08
CA ASP A 69 0.28 -13.97 -1.32
C ASP A 69 -0.45 -15.31 -1.07
N ASP A 70 -0.09 -15.99 0.02
CA ASP A 70 -0.70 -17.26 0.46
C ASP A 70 -1.98 -17.07 1.28
N ALA A 71 -2.39 -15.82 1.52
CA ALA A 71 -3.54 -15.45 2.34
C ALA A 71 -3.50 -16.03 3.77
N ASP A 72 -2.32 -16.05 4.40
CA ASP A 72 -2.05 -16.66 5.70
C ASP A 72 -1.70 -15.62 6.77
N ALA A 73 -2.70 -15.24 7.58
CA ALA A 73 -2.52 -14.29 8.68
C ALA A 73 -1.62 -14.84 9.81
N ASP A 74 -1.61 -16.16 10.01
CA ASP A 74 -0.80 -16.83 11.03
C ASP A 74 0.68 -16.79 10.64
N ALA A 75 1.00 -17.11 9.38
CA ALA A 75 2.34 -16.98 8.83
C ALA A 75 2.84 -15.52 8.83
N LEU A 76 1.96 -14.56 8.51
CA LEU A 76 2.31 -13.15 8.54
C LEU A 76 2.71 -12.72 9.95
N ALA A 77 1.90 -13.06 10.97
CA ALA A 77 2.22 -12.75 12.36
C ALA A 77 3.50 -13.47 12.84
N ALA A 78 3.77 -14.68 12.36
CA ALA A 78 4.97 -15.44 12.71
C ALA A 78 6.27 -14.79 12.19
N ALA A 79 6.22 -14.00 11.12
CA ALA A 79 7.36 -13.23 10.61
C ALA A 79 7.82 -12.11 11.57
N PHE A 80 6.98 -11.72 12.53
CA PHE A 80 7.30 -10.71 13.53
C PHE A 80 7.93 -11.33 14.79
N HIS A 81 8.75 -10.52 15.46
CA HIS A 81 9.13 -10.74 16.85
C HIS A 81 7.88 -10.83 17.74
N GLU A 82 7.93 -11.51 18.89
CA GLU A 82 6.77 -11.68 19.79
C GLU A 82 6.15 -10.34 20.21
N ASP A 83 7.00 -9.35 20.48
CA ASP A 83 6.63 -7.95 20.78
C ASP A 83 6.69 -7.00 19.57
N GLY A 84 6.75 -7.56 18.35
CA GLY A 84 6.82 -6.81 17.11
C GLY A 84 5.62 -5.88 16.92
N THR A 85 5.79 -4.82 16.12
CA THR A 85 4.74 -3.81 15.94
C THR A 85 4.48 -3.41 14.50
N VAL A 86 3.22 -3.11 14.22
CA VAL A 86 2.74 -2.52 12.97
C VAL A 86 2.23 -1.12 13.29
N THR A 87 2.69 -0.13 12.53
CA THR A 87 2.07 1.20 12.49
C THR A 87 1.47 1.41 11.12
N ASP A 88 0.16 1.25 11.01
CA ASP A 88 -0.59 1.47 9.77
C ASP A 88 -1.30 2.83 9.81
N THR A 89 -0.76 3.78 9.03
CA THR A 89 -1.36 5.10 8.81
C THR A 89 -1.81 5.79 10.12
N GLY A 90 -0.95 5.71 11.15
CA GLY A 90 -1.18 6.32 12.47
C GLY A 90 -1.84 5.43 13.52
N ARG A 91 -2.33 4.24 13.16
CA ARG A 91 -2.80 3.23 14.12
C ARG A 91 -1.68 2.25 14.44
N ARG A 92 -1.57 1.81 15.69
CA ARG A 92 -0.52 0.91 16.16
C ARG A 92 -1.08 -0.41 16.67
N PHE A 93 -0.51 -1.51 16.21
CA PHE A 93 -0.77 -2.88 16.65
C PHE A 93 0.53 -3.46 17.21
N GLN A 94 0.46 -4.12 18.37
CA GLN A 94 1.63 -4.64 19.07
C GLN A 94 1.38 -6.07 19.53
N GLY A 95 2.36 -6.94 19.29
CA GLY A 95 2.28 -8.34 19.61
C GLY A 95 1.68 -9.17 18.48
N ARG A 96 2.12 -10.42 18.37
CA ARG A 96 1.70 -11.33 17.28
C ARG A 96 0.18 -11.49 17.20
N ASP A 97 -0.52 -11.58 18.32
CA ASP A 97 -1.98 -11.73 18.33
C ASP A 97 -2.70 -10.51 17.72
N ALA A 98 -2.27 -9.29 18.08
CA ALA A 98 -2.85 -8.07 17.53
C ALA A 98 -2.50 -7.90 16.04
N ILE A 99 -1.28 -8.27 15.65
CA ILE A 99 -0.84 -8.23 14.24
C ILE A 99 -1.60 -9.25 13.41
N ARG A 100 -1.82 -10.47 13.93
CA ARG A 100 -2.62 -11.49 13.27
C ARG A 100 -4.05 -11.02 13.02
N ALA A 101 -4.69 -10.44 14.03
CA ALA A 101 -6.05 -9.92 13.90
C ALA A 101 -6.12 -8.80 12.85
N TRP A 102 -5.21 -7.83 12.93
CA TRP A 102 -5.09 -6.76 11.93
C TRP A 102 -4.87 -7.30 10.51
N ALA A 103 -3.95 -8.25 10.35
CA ALA A 103 -3.65 -8.84 9.06
C ALA A 103 -4.86 -9.57 8.47
N ALA A 104 -5.55 -10.37 9.27
CA ALA A 104 -6.75 -11.09 8.86
C ALA A 104 -7.87 -10.14 8.38
N ASP A 105 -8.04 -9.01 9.06
CA ASP A 105 -9.10 -8.04 8.76
C ASP A 105 -8.78 -7.12 7.58
N GLU A 106 -7.50 -6.76 7.38
CA GLU A 106 -7.14 -5.62 6.54
C GLU A 106 -6.11 -5.91 5.44
N VAL A 107 -5.34 -6.99 5.56
CA VAL A 107 -4.25 -7.31 4.64
C VAL A 107 -4.57 -8.55 3.81
N ILE A 108 -4.99 -9.63 4.48
CA ILE A 108 -5.27 -10.91 3.87
C ILE A 108 -6.46 -10.82 2.92
N GLY A 109 -6.34 -11.53 1.78
CA GLY A 109 -7.26 -11.41 0.65
C GLY A 109 -6.92 -10.26 -0.30
N GLY A 110 -6.13 -9.28 0.15
CA GLY A 110 -5.50 -8.31 -0.73
C GLY A 110 -4.27 -8.87 -1.46
N LYS A 111 -3.72 -8.09 -2.39
CA LYS A 111 -2.50 -8.44 -3.12
C LYS A 111 -1.42 -7.39 -2.90
N VAL A 112 -0.21 -7.84 -2.58
CA VAL A 112 0.98 -6.98 -2.54
C VAL A 112 1.79 -7.16 -3.81
N THR A 113 2.24 -6.07 -4.41
CA THR A 113 3.18 -6.07 -5.54
C THR A 113 4.39 -5.24 -5.16
N VAL A 114 5.52 -5.91 -4.94
CA VAL A 114 6.80 -5.25 -4.59
C VAL A 114 7.35 -4.54 -5.83
N LEU A 115 7.59 -3.24 -5.73
CA LEU A 115 8.07 -2.40 -6.83
C LEU A 115 9.55 -2.05 -6.72
N GLY A 116 10.10 -2.15 -5.51
CA GLY A 116 11.49 -1.83 -5.21
C GLY A 116 11.70 -1.78 -3.71
N HIS A 117 12.96 -1.76 -3.28
CA HIS A 117 13.29 -1.51 -1.88
C HIS A 117 14.60 -0.74 -1.76
N THR A 118 14.79 -0.07 -0.64
CA THR A 118 16.01 0.63 -0.27
C THR A 118 16.51 0.05 1.05
N PRO A 119 17.70 -0.57 1.08
CA PRO A 119 18.31 -1.03 2.33
C PRO A 119 18.60 0.14 3.27
N GLY A 120 18.39 -0.08 4.57
CA GLY A 120 18.82 0.81 5.65
C GLY A 120 19.75 0.06 6.61
N GLU A 121 20.20 0.74 7.67
CA GLU A 121 21.14 0.16 8.65
C GLU A 121 20.57 -1.08 9.35
N ASN A 122 19.29 -1.01 9.79
CA ASN A 122 18.63 -2.06 10.58
C ASN A 122 17.37 -2.63 9.88
N GLY A 123 17.32 -2.59 8.55
CA GLY A 123 16.16 -3.10 7.81
C GLY A 123 16.06 -2.53 6.40
N THR A 124 14.84 -2.31 5.93
CA THR A 124 14.60 -1.83 4.55
C THR A 124 13.30 -1.07 4.41
N THR A 125 13.28 -0.07 3.53
CA THR A 125 12.02 0.54 3.07
C THR A 125 11.60 -0.13 1.76
N VAL A 126 10.46 -0.80 1.76
CA VAL A 126 9.88 -1.41 0.56
C VAL A 126 8.86 -0.44 -0.05
N LEU A 127 9.03 -0.13 -1.32
CA LEU A 127 7.99 0.49 -2.13
C LEU A 127 7.16 -0.62 -2.76
N LEU A 128 5.87 -0.63 -2.48
CA LEU A 128 4.95 -1.61 -3.02
C LEU A 128 3.65 -0.97 -3.46
N ARG A 129 2.89 -1.70 -4.26
CA ARG A 129 1.46 -1.47 -4.47
C ARG A 129 0.68 -2.49 -3.64
N PHE A 130 -0.35 -2.03 -2.94
CA PHE A 130 -1.31 -2.88 -2.28
C PHE A 130 -2.67 -2.75 -2.96
N ASP A 131 -3.27 -3.89 -3.29
CA ASP A 131 -4.62 -4.04 -3.80
C ASP A 131 -5.50 -4.68 -2.73
N PRO A 132 -6.16 -3.88 -1.89
CA PRO A 132 -7.07 -4.41 -0.90
C PRO A 132 -8.25 -5.15 -1.55
N ALA A 133 -8.64 -6.27 -0.94
CA ALA A 133 -9.86 -6.96 -1.33
C ALA A 133 -11.09 -6.05 -1.17
N GLY A 134 -12.01 -6.11 -2.13
CA GLY A 134 -13.29 -5.39 -2.05
C GLY A 134 -13.23 -3.89 -2.32
N LEU A 135 -12.05 -3.32 -2.59
CA LEU A 135 -11.90 -1.91 -2.95
C LEU A 135 -11.64 -1.74 -4.45
N LEU A 136 -12.09 -0.61 -4.99
CA LEU A 136 -12.09 -0.32 -6.42
C LEU A 136 -10.69 -0.06 -6.99
N ALA A 137 -9.73 0.32 -6.15
CA ALA A 137 -8.39 0.71 -6.58
C ALA A 137 -7.34 0.38 -5.53
N GLY A 138 -6.21 -0.15 -5.99
CA GLY A 138 -5.00 -0.24 -5.17
C GLY A 138 -4.28 1.10 -5.06
N PHE A 139 -3.29 1.14 -4.18
CA PHE A 139 -2.46 2.31 -3.93
C PHE A 139 -1.00 1.90 -3.71
N ARG A 140 -0.08 2.84 -3.92
CA ARG A 140 1.31 2.65 -3.51
C ARG A 140 1.51 3.04 -2.06
N ALA A 141 2.39 2.30 -1.41
CA ALA A 141 2.80 2.55 -0.05
C ALA A 141 4.29 2.31 0.14
N ARG A 142 4.86 3.00 1.12
CA ARG A 142 6.19 2.73 1.67
C ARG A 142 6.01 2.01 2.99
N TYR A 143 6.57 0.80 3.07
CA TYR A 143 6.63 0.03 4.31
C TYR A 143 8.08 0.04 4.80
N GLU A 144 8.31 0.71 5.91
CA GLU A 144 9.63 0.80 6.54
C GLU A 144 9.75 -0.30 7.59
N PHE A 145 10.51 -1.35 7.26
CA PHE A 145 10.77 -2.48 8.13
C PHE A 145 12.04 -2.29 8.94
N THR A 146 11.98 -2.65 10.21
CA THR A 146 13.14 -2.91 11.07
C THR A 146 13.20 -4.40 11.37
N VAL A 147 14.33 -5.03 11.09
CA VAL A 147 14.56 -6.46 11.27
C VAL A 147 15.71 -6.66 12.26
N VAL A 148 15.51 -7.55 13.23
CA VAL A 148 16.53 -7.95 14.22
C VAL A 148 16.45 -9.46 14.37
N ASP A 149 17.60 -10.13 14.35
CA ASP A 149 17.73 -11.59 14.51
C ASP A 149 16.79 -12.39 13.59
N GLY A 150 16.59 -11.90 12.36
CA GLY A 150 15.75 -12.56 11.34
C GLY A 150 14.25 -12.43 11.58
N LEU A 151 13.80 -11.53 12.47
CA LEU A 151 12.40 -11.25 12.74
C LEU A 151 12.08 -9.77 12.58
N ILE A 152 10.84 -9.48 12.16
CA ILE A 152 10.37 -8.10 12.05
C ILE A 152 10.06 -7.55 13.44
N HIS A 153 10.77 -6.51 13.86
CA HIS A 153 10.45 -5.78 15.10
C HIS A 153 9.46 -4.65 14.86
N ARG A 154 9.51 -4.03 13.67
CA ARG A 154 8.63 -2.92 13.32
C ARG A 154 8.36 -2.90 11.83
N VAL A 155 7.13 -2.58 11.46
CA VAL A 155 6.80 -2.00 10.17
C VAL A 155 6.03 -0.70 10.37
N SER A 156 6.41 0.36 9.65
CA SER A 156 5.65 1.60 9.57
C SER A 156 5.19 1.83 8.14
N MET A 157 3.91 2.09 7.95
CA MET A 157 3.24 2.08 6.64
C MET A 157 2.68 3.46 6.34
N SER A 158 2.97 3.95 5.14
CA SER A 158 2.50 5.26 4.66
C SER A 158 2.22 5.24 3.16
N TYR A 159 1.28 6.05 2.69
CA TYR A 159 1.02 6.22 1.26
C TYR A 159 2.21 6.87 0.54
N ALA A 160 2.38 6.57 -0.76
CA ALA A 160 3.56 6.95 -1.54
C ALA A 160 3.33 7.89 -2.73
#